data_AF-A0A7S2NH91-F1
#
_entry.id   AF-A0A7S2NH91-F1
#
_cell.length_a   1.000
_cell.length_b   1.000
_cell.length_c   1.000
_cell.angle_alpha   90.00
_cell.angle_beta   90.00
_cell.angle_gamma   90.00
#
_symmetry.space_group_name_H-M   'P 1'
#
loop_
_entity.id
_entity.type
_entity.pdbx_description
1 polymer ?
#
loop_
_entity_poly.entity_id
_entity_poly.type
_entity_poly.pdbx_seq_one_letter_code
_entity_poly.pdbx_strand_id
1 'polypeptide(L)'
;MSGSIPTLVHMVNVEEFDIKKEAAYALCNACIGGSIPTVSGLVSAGILPSLCSLLDLADTELILAVCAALAAALAAGEASAPGQPNPCVPLVDQAGGVEKVEELQHHPSPAVYERAVHLIDTYFSEPAADDPTLAPTTTSDGYVFGLR
;
A
#
# COMPACT_ATOMS: atom_id res chain seq x y z
N MET A 1 -21.01 10.15 -27.21
CA MET A 1 -20.18 10.34 -26.00
C MET A 1 -18.85 9.66 -26.25
N SER A 2 -17.78 10.43 -26.07
CA SER A 2 -16.46 10.25 -26.66
C SER A 2 -15.73 8.98 -26.19
N GLY A 3 -15.20 8.21 -27.14
CA GLY A 3 -14.33 7.05 -26.88
C GLY A 3 -12.90 7.46 -26.58
N SER A 4 -12.67 8.08 -25.42
CA SER A 4 -11.35 8.59 -25.00
C SER A 4 -10.48 7.56 -24.27
N ILE A 5 -11.04 6.41 -23.89
CA ILE A 5 -10.35 5.38 -23.09
C ILE A 5 -9.33 4.55 -23.91
N PRO A 6 -9.61 4.11 -25.15
CA PRO A 6 -8.67 3.28 -25.90
C PRO A 6 -7.39 4.02 -26.34
N THR A 7 -7.49 5.34 -26.53
CA THR A 7 -6.37 6.17 -27.00
C THR A 7 -5.34 6.42 -25.89
N LEU A 8 -5.77 6.57 -24.65
CA LEU A 8 -4.87 6.75 -23.50
C LEU A 8 -4.03 5.48 -23.23
N VAL A 9 -4.63 4.30 -23.39
CA VAL A 9 -3.94 3.02 -23.24
C VAL A 9 -2.86 2.83 -24.31
N HIS A 10 -3.09 3.33 -25.53
CA HIS A 10 -2.10 3.23 -26.61
C HIS A 10 -0.96 4.26 -26.51
N MET A 11 -1.17 5.38 -25.81
CA MET A 11 -0.14 6.41 -25.57
C MET A 11 0.83 6.02 -24.45
N VAL A 12 0.40 5.24 -23.46
CA VAL A 12 1.30 4.72 -22.41
C VAL A 12 2.41 3.81 -22.98
N ASN A 13 2.16 3.20 -24.15
CA ASN A 13 3.08 2.27 -24.78
C ASN A 13 4.12 2.94 -25.71
N VAL A 14 4.09 4.27 -25.86
CA VAL A 14 4.98 5.04 -26.76
C VAL A 14 5.65 6.20 -26.00
N GLU A 15 6.85 5.89 -25.50
CA GLU A 15 8.01 6.77 -25.18
C GLU A 15 7.82 8.29 -24.96
N GLU A 16 8.02 8.75 -23.71
CA GLU A 16 8.99 9.76 -23.27
C GLU A 16 8.99 9.81 -21.72
N PHE A 17 10.15 10.01 -21.09
CA PHE A 17 10.32 9.90 -19.62
C PHE A 17 9.43 10.91 -18.85
N ASP A 18 9.15 12.07 -19.45
CA ASP A 18 8.29 13.11 -18.87
C ASP A 18 6.78 12.76 -18.94
N ILE A 19 6.34 12.05 -19.98
CA ILE A 19 4.93 11.60 -20.11
C ILE A 19 4.62 10.52 -19.07
N LYS A 20 5.58 9.66 -18.75
CA LYS A 20 5.41 8.62 -17.71
C LYS A 20 5.20 9.23 -16.33
N LYS A 21 5.89 10.32 -16.01
CA LYS A 21 5.74 11.04 -14.75
C LYS A 21 4.36 11.69 -14.65
N GLU A 22 3.92 12.42 -15.68
CA GLU A 22 2.59 13.03 -15.71
C GLU A 22 1.46 11.99 -15.69
N ALA A 23 1.63 10.88 -16.43
CA ALA A 23 0.68 9.76 -16.37
C ALA A 23 0.64 9.14 -14.96
N ALA A 24 1.79 8.97 -14.31
CA ALA A 24 1.87 8.48 -12.94
C ALA A 24 1.14 9.42 -11.97
N TYR A 25 1.34 10.74 -12.07
CA TYR A 25 0.60 11.72 -11.26
C TYR A 25 -0.90 11.68 -11.54
N ALA A 26 -1.30 11.61 -12.80
CA ALA A 26 -2.71 11.52 -13.17
C ALA A 26 -3.36 10.26 -12.59
N LEU A 27 -2.65 9.13 -12.61
CA LEU A 27 -3.07 7.88 -12.00
C LEU A 27 -3.16 7.98 -10.47
N CYS A 28 -2.16 8.58 -9.82
CA CYS A 28 -2.18 8.79 -8.37
C CYS A 28 -3.37 9.67 -7.97
N ASN A 29 -3.60 10.76 -8.70
CA ASN A 29 -4.74 11.65 -8.49
C ASN A 29 -6.08 10.93 -8.74
N ALA A 30 -6.15 10.05 -9.74
CA ALA A 30 -7.34 9.24 -10.00
C ALA A 30 -7.61 8.23 -8.88
N CYS A 31 -6.58 7.67 -8.23
CA CYS A 31 -6.72 6.83 -7.05
C CYS A 31 -7.16 7.63 -5.82
N ILE A 32 -6.54 8.79 -5.57
CA ILE A 32 -6.79 9.62 -4.38
C ILE A 32 -8.18 10.30 -4.44
N GLY A 33 -8.57 10.79 -5.62
CA GLY A 33 -9.85 11.49 -5.83
C GLY A 33 -10.97 10.62 -6.40
N GLY A 34 -10.68 9.36 -6.73
CA GLY A 34 -11.62 8.44 -7.35
C GLY A 34 -12.63 7.87 -6.37
N SER A 35 -13.80 7.49 -6.89
CA SER A 35 -14.77 6.70 -6.12
C SER A 35 -14.30 5.25 -5.98
N ILE A 36 -14.72 4.54 -4.91
CA ILE A 36 -14.41 3.11 -4.68
C ILE A 36 -14.55 2.24 -5.95
N PRO A 37 -15.65 2.30 -6.73
CA PRO A 37 -15.76 1.48 -7.94
C PRO A 37 -14.78 1.90 -9.05
N THR A 38 -14.41 3.18 -9.14
CA THR A 38 -13.36 3.64 -10.07
C THR A 38 -12.02 3.05 -9.69
N VAL A 39 -11.65 3.14 -8.41
CA VAL A 39 -10.38 2.63 -7.89
C VAL A 39 -10.30 1.11 -8.02
N SER A 40 -11.37 0.39 -7.70
CA SER A 40 -11.47 -1.06 -7.91
C SER A 40 -11.33 -1.44 -9.40
N GLY A 41 -11.89 -0.64 -10.30
CA GLY A 41 -11.69 -0.79 -11.74
C GLY A 41 -10.23 -0.61 -12.17
N LEU A 42 -9.52 0.37 -11.60
CA LEU A 42 -8.09 0.60 -11.85
C LEU A 42 -7.22 -0.53 -11.29
N VAL A 43 -7.54 -1.04 -10.10
CA VAL A 43 -6.87 -2.24 -9.53
C VAL A 43 -7.04 -3.43 -10.46
N SER A 44 -8.26 -3.65 -10.96
CA SER A 44 -8.56 -4.73 -11.91
C SER A 44 -7.85 -4.54 -13.27
N ALA A 45 -7.53 -3.30 -13.64
CA ALA A 45 -6.75 -2.96 -14.83
C ALA A 45 -5.23 -3.14 -14.64
N GLY A 46 -4.76 -3.55 -13.45
CA GLY A 46 -3.34 -3.80 -13.19
C GLY A 46 -2.54 -2.53 -12.83
N ILE A 47 -3.16 -1.56 -12.17
CA ILE A 47 -2.46 -0.34 -11.73
C ILE A 47 -1.44 -0.60 -10.61
N LEU A 48 -1.66 -1.60 -9.75
CA LEU A 48 -0.81 -1.85 -8.58
C LEU A 48 0.66 -2.16 -8.95
N PRO A 49 0.96 -3.08 -9.89
CA PRO A 49 2.33 -3.28 -10.37
C PRO A 49 2.98 -2.01 -10.94
N SER A 50 2.19 -1.19 -11.64
CA SER A 50 2.67 0.09 -12.19
C SER A 50 3.06 1.06 -11.08
N LEU A 51 2.23 1.18 -10.03
CA LEU A 51 2.55 2.00 -8.85
C LEU A 51 3.80 1.49 -8.13
N CYS A 52 3.94 0.17 -7.95
CA CYS A 52 5.13 -0.41 -7.30
C CYS A 52 6.41 -0.16 -8.11
N SER A 53 6.32 -0.09 -9.43
CA SER A 53 7.47 0.23 -10.30
C SER A 53 7.88 1.71 -10.21
N LEU A 54 6.95 2.60 -9.85
CA LEU A 54 7.22 4.03 -9.69
C LEU A 54 7.92 4.37 -8.36
N LEU A 55 7.87 3.47 -7.37
CA LEU A 55 8.60 3.64 -6.10
C LEU A 55 10.12 3.58 -6.28
N ASP A 56 10.61 2.96 -7.35
CA ASP A 56 12.06 2.89 -7.67
C ASP A 56 12.62 4.22 -8.21
N LEU A 57 11.75 5.19 -8.51
CA LEU A 57 12.18 6.47 -9.06
C LEU A 57 12.74 7.38 -7.97
N ALA A 58 13.82 8.09 -8.26
CA ALA A 58 14.49 8.98 -7.31
C ALA A 58 13.72 10.28 -6.97
N ASP A 59 12.47 10.41 -7.41
CA ASP A 59 11.68 11.62 -7.23
C ASP A 59 10.84 11.52 -5.95
N THR A 60 11.25 12.28 -4.93
CA THR A 60 10.61 12.29 -3.61
C THR A 60 9.12 12.70 -3.67
N GLU A 61 8.76 13.66 -4.52
CA GLU A 61 7.36 14.11 -4.63
C GLU A 61 6.50 13.04 -5.29
N LEU A 62 7.06 12.34 -6.27
CA LEU A 62 6.37 11.24 -6.95
C LEU A 62 6.21 10.04 -6.00
N ILE A 63 7.24 9.67 -5.25
CA ILE A 63 7.16 8.60 -4.23
C ILE A 63 6.03 8.91 -3.24
N LEU A 64 5.95 10.14 -2.73
CA LEU A 64 4.88 10.54 -1.82
C LEU A 64 3.48 10.41 -2.45
N ALA A 65 3.33 10.82 -3.72
CA ALA A 65 2.07 10.68 -4.44
C ALA A 65 1.69 9.20 -4.67
N VAL A 66 2.67 8.34 -4.98
CA VAL A 66 2.47 6.90 -5.18
C VAL A 66 2.10 6.21 -3.87
N CYS A 67 2.77 6.54 -2.75
CA CYS A 67 2.40 6.03 -1.42
C CYS A 67 0.95 6.41 -1.06
N ALA A 68 0.54 7.65 -1.34
CA ALA A 68 -0.84 8.08 -1.13
C ALA A 68 -1.84 7.33 -2.04
N ALA A 69 -1.47 7.09 -3.29
CA ALA A 69 -2.29 6.32 -4.24
C ALA A 69 -2.44 4.85 -3.82
N LEU A 70 -1.35 4.22 -3.34
CA LEU A 70 -1.37 2.87 -2.80
C LEU A 70 -2.27 2.77 -1.56
N ALA A 71 -2.18 3.71 -0.63
CA ALA A 71 -3.07 3.77 0.53
C ALA A 71 -4.54 3.87 0.12
N ALA A 72 -4.86 4.73 -0.87
CA ALA A 72 -6.22 4.87 -1.39
C ALA A 72 -6.72 3.58 -2.08
N ALA A 73 -5.85 2.90 -2.83
CA ALA A 73 -6.18 1.63 -3.46
C ALA A 73 -6.45 0.51 -2.43
N LEU A 74 -5.60 0.43 -1.39
CA LEU A 74 -5.78 -0.51 -0.29
C LEU A 74 -7.06 -0.21 0.50
N ALA A 75 -7.32 1.06 0.84
CA ALA A 75 -8.56 1.47 1.50
C ALA A 75 -9.82 1.14 0.66
N ALA A 76 -9.76 1.32 -0.66
CA ALA A 76 -10.85 0.95 -1.55
C ALA A 76 -11.06 -0.57 -1.60
N GLY A 77 -9.99 -1.36 -1.58
CA GLY A 77 -10.04 -2.82 -1.50
C GLY A 77 -10.70 -3.32 -0.22
N GLU A 78 -10.34 -2.72 0.92
CA GLU A 78 -10.95 -3.01 2.22
C GLU A 78 -12.43 -2.62 2.27
N ALA A 79 -12.77 -1.41 1.79
CA ALA A 79 -14.15 -0.94 1.71
C ALA A 79 -15.02 -1.79 0.76
N SER A 80 -14.41 -2.39 -0.27
CA SER A 80 -15.09 -3.29 -1.19
C SER A 80 -15.31 -4.70 -0.61
N ALA A 81 -14.57 -5.09 0.42
CA ALA A 81 -14.63 -6.42 1.04
C ALA A 81 -14.58 -6.33 2.58
N PRO A 82 -15.54 -5.64 3.23
CA PRO A 82 -15.50 -5.42 4.67
C PRO A 82 -15.59 -6.75 5.43
N GLY A 83 -14.62 -7.00 6.32
CA GLY A 83 -14.55 -8.24 7.10
C GLY A 83 -13.91 -9.43 6.36
N GLN A 84 -13.35 -9.21 5.17
CA GLN A 84 -12.55 -10.19 4.43
C GLN A 84 -11.11 -9.67 4.24
N PRO A 85 -10.13 -10.57 4.00
CA PRO A 85 -8.77 -10.15 3.68
C PRO A 85 -8.79 -9.25 2.45
N ASN A 86 -8.10 -8.11 2.54
CA ASN A 86 -8.08 -7.11 1.48
C ASN A 86 -7.48 -7.72 0.20
N PRO A 87 -8.23 -7.77 -0.92
CA PRO A 87 -7.75 -8.38 -2.16
C PRO A 87 -6.58 -7.63 -2.79
N CYS A 88 -6.35 -6.38 -2.41
CA CYS A 88 -5.23 -5.58 -2.92
C CYS A 88 -3.89 -5.94 -2.28
N VAL A 89 -3.88 -6.42 -1.02
CA VAL A 89 -2.64 -6.78 -0.31
C VAL A 89 -1.81 -7.83 -1.05
N PRO A 90 -2.35 -9.01 -1.44
CA PRO A 90 -1.56 -10.01 -2.16
C PRO A 90 -1.15 -9.55 -3.56
N LEU A 91 -1.86 -8.59 -4.17
CA LEU A 91 -1.48 -8.02 -5.46
C LEU A 91 -0.30 -7.06 -5.35
N VAL A 92 -0.22 -6.29 -4.26
CA VAL A 92 0.94 -5.44 -3.97
C VAL A 92 2.15 -6.29 -3.64
N ASP A 93 1.97 -7.36 -2.85
CA ASP A 93 3.03 -8.30 -2.50
C ASP A 93 3.63 -9.00 -3.74
N GLN A 94 2.79 -9.54 -4.62
CA GLN A 94 3.24 -10.15 -5.89
C GLN A 94 3.94 -9.15 -6.83
N ALA A 95 3.67 -7.86 -6.68
CA ALA A 95 4.34 -6.80 -7.44
C ALA A 95 5.68 -6.36 -6.83
N GLY A 96 6.11 -6.97 -5.72
CA GLY A 96 7.30 -6.56 -4.95
C GLY A 96 7.11 -5.18 -4.31
N GLY A 97 5.87 -4.75 -4.08
CA GLY A 97 5.58 -3.43 -3.52
C GLY A 97 5.91 -3.34 -2.04
N VAL A 98 5.75 -4.43 -1.29
CA VAL A 98 6.01 -4.46 0.16
C VAL A 98 7.49 -4.22 0.45
N GLU A 99 8.37 -4.99 -0.18
CA GLU A 99 9.84 -4.85 -0.04
C GLU A 99 10.29 -3.42 -0.38
N LYS A 100 9.75 -2.81 -1.44
CA LYS A 100 10.07 -1.42 -1.80
C LYS A 100 9.59 -0.41 -0.76
N VAL A 101 8.40 -0.59 -0.20
CA VAL A 101 7.90 0.29 0.86
C VAL A 101 8.76 0.14 2.13
N GLU A 102 9.27 -1.05 2.43
CA GLU A 102 10.23 -1.27 3.51
C GLU A 102 11.55 -0.54 3.25
N GLU A 103 12.08 -0.58 2.03
CA GLU A 103 13.26 0.19 1.64
C GLU A 103 13.06 1.70 1.82
N LEU A 104 11.86 2.22 1.54
CA LEU A 104 11.52 3.63 1.73
C LEU A 104 11.57 4.08 3.20
N GLN A 105 11.55 3.17 4.18
CA GLN A 105 11.77 3.53 5.58
C GLN A 105 13.20 3.99 5.87
N HIS A 106 14.14 3.73 4.96
CA HIS A 106 15.52 4.21 5.07
C HIS A 106 15.76 5.47 4.22
N HIS A 107 14.71 6.02 3.60
CA HIS A 107 14.82 7.17 2.71
C HIS A 107 15.20 8.44 3.49
N PRO A 108 16.07 9.32 2.96
CA PRO A 108 16.54 10.53 3.66
C PRO A 108 15.45 11.58 3.90
N SER A 109 14.31 11.48 3.20
CA SER A 109 13.17 12.38 3.39
C SER A 109 12.27 11.87 4.53
N PRO A 110 12.07 12.65 5.61
CA PRO A 110 11.23 12.24 6.73
C PRO A 110 9.76 12.04 6.32
N ALA A 111 9.27 12.81 5.34
CA ALA A 111 7.90 12.66 4.84
C ALA A 111 7.69 11.30 4.15
N VAL A 112 8.70 10.81 3.43
CA VAL A 112 8.64 9.49 2.77
C VAL A 112 8.67 8.38 3.82
N TYR A 113 9.57 8.50 4.80
CA TYR A 113 9.65 7.59 5.94
C TYR A 113 8.31 7.46 6.67
N GLU A 114 7.73 8.58 7.10
CA GLU A 114 6.45 8.58 7.83
C GLU A 114 5.32 7.93 7.01
N ARG A 115 5.31 8.15 5.69
CA ARG A 115 4.31 7.53 4.81
C ARG A 115 4.53 6.04 4.61
N ALA A 116 5.77 5.61 4.46
CA ALA A 116 6.11 4.20 4.36
C ALA A 116 5.71 3.45 5.63
N VAL A 117 6.11 3.95 6.80
CA VAL A 117 5.76 3.36 8.11
C VAL A 117 4.25 3.27 8.27
N HIS A 118 3.53 4.37 8.03
CA HIS A 118 2.06 4.36 8.13
C HIS A 118 1.42 3.33 7.19
N LEU A 119 1.93 3.17 5.97
CA LEU A 119 1.40 2.20 5.01
C LEU A 119 1.60 0.75 5.50
N ILE A 120 2.78 0.45 6.03
CA ILE A 120 3.10 -0.86 6.60
C ILE A 120 2.25 -1.12 7.84
N ASP A 121 2.23 -0.22 8.81
CA ASP A 121 1.47 -0.38 10.06
C ASP A 121 -0.04 -0.56 9.81
N THR A 122 -0.59 0.07 8.77
CA THR A 122 -2.03 0.02 8.49
C THR A 122 -2.44 -1.24 7.71
N TYR A 123 -1.64 -1.67 6.73
CA TYR A 123 -2.10 -2.67 5.74
C TYR A 123 -1.26 -3.93 5.64
N PHE A 124 0.02 -3.87 6.02
CA PHE A 124 0.98 -4.98 5.85
C PHE A 124 1.48 -5.56 7.16
N SER A 125 1.32 -4.84 8.27
CA SER A 125 1.51 -5.39 9.59
C SER A 125 0.40 -6.39 9.85
N GLU A 126 0.78 -7.56 10.36
CA GLU A 126 -0.20 -8.45 10.94
C GLU A 126 -1.01 -7.64 11.96
N PRO A 127 -2.35 -7.75 11.99
CA PRO A 127 -3.06 -7.24 13.14
C PRO A 127 -2.34 -7.86 14.31
N ALA A 128 -1.82 -7.03 15.22
CA ALA A 128 -1.45 -7.52 16.52
C ALA A 128 -2.68 -8.31 16.93
N ALA A 129 -2.58 -9.63 16.86
CA ALA A 129 -3.49 -10.45 17.58
C ALA A 129 -3.39 -9.81 18.95
N ASP A 130 -4.51 -9.28 19.44
CA ASP A 130 -4.79 -9.37 20.85
C ASP A 130 -4.55 -10.84 21.16
N ASP A 131 -3.30 -11.17 21.43
CA ASP A 131 -2.82 -12.49 21.70
C ASP A 131 -3.14 -12.61 23.18
N PRO A 132 -4.23 -13.30 23.56
CA PRO A 132 -4.55 -13.47 24.97
C PRO A 132 -3.44 -14.27 25.70
N THR A 133 -2.39 -14.73 25.02
CA THR A 133 -1.24 -15.40 25.64
C THR A 133 -0.17 -14.45 26.19
N LEU A 134 -0.25 -13.13 25.92
CA LEU A 134 0.61 -12.12 26.57
C LEU A 134 0.01 -11.55 27.88
N ALA A 135 -0.99 -12.23 28.46
CA ALA A 135 -1.29 -12.01 29.87
C ALA A 135 -0.14 -12.62 30.70
N PRO A 136 0.54 -11.86 31.59
CA PRO A 136 1.40 -12.49 32.59
C PRO A 136 0.50 -13.42 33.38
N THR A 137 0.74 -14.73 33.28
CA THR A 137 0.08 -15.69 34.16
C THR A 137 0.53 -15.34 35.57
N THR A 138 -0.31 -14.62 36.32
CA THR A 138 -0.23 -14.60 37.78
C THR A 138 -0.49 -16.04 38.22
N THR A 139 0.60 -16.81 38.35
CA THR A 139 0.61 -18.09 39.02
C THR A 139 0.19 -17.84 40.46
N SER A 140 -1.07 -18.15 40.75
CA SER A 140 -1.66 -18.15 42.10
C SER A 140 -1.25 -19.38 42.92
N ASP A 141 -0.07 -19.94 42.68
CA ASP A 141 0.41 -21.11 43.41
C ASP A 141 1.53 -20.69 44.37
N GLY A 142 1.20 -20.83 45.66
CA GLY A 142 2.01 -20.41 46.78
C GLY A 142 3.40 -21.03 46.78
N TYR A 143 4.39 -20.20 47.10
CA TYR A 143 5.72 -20.66 47.44
C TYR A 143 5.68 -21.52 48.70
N VAL A 144 5.90 -22.82 48.57
CA VAL A 144 6.42 -23.65 49.67
C VAL A 144 7.93 -23.76 49.48
N PHE A 145 8.68 -22.93 50.22
CA PHE A 145 10.12 -23.09 50.37
C PHE A 145 10.40 -24.37 51.16
N GLY A 146 10.90 -25.39 50.47
CA GLY A 146 11.41 -26.61 51.08
C GLY A 146 12.65 -26.34 51.93
N LEU A 147 12.44 -26.17 53.23
CA LEU A 147 13.43 -26.42 54.27
C LEU A 147 13.46 -27.93 54.55
N ARG A 148 14.46 -28.64 54.05
CA ARG A 148 15.24 -29.60 54.84
C ARG A 148 16.50 -30.07 54.13
#